data_AF-A0ABD3XBF1-F1
#
_entry.id   AF-A0ABD3XBF1-F1
#
_cell.length_a   1.000
_cell.length_b   1.000
_cell.length_c   1.000
_cell.angle_alpha   90.00
_cell.angle_beta   90.00
_cell.angle_gamma   90.00
#
_symmetry.space_group_name_H-M   'P 1'
#
loop_
_entity.id
_entity.type
_entity.pdbx_description
1 polymer ?
#
loop_
_entity_poly.entity_id
_entity_poly.type
_entity_poly.pdbx_seq_one_letter_code
_entity_poly.pdbx_strand_id
1 'polypeptide(L)'
;FHLNECIIPDLEELWNYSFQVCAVTNLGTNCSITMYETTLESVPGRVEYLNLTTETNPNKNRSIVVTWKPPTKRNLNGILLFYRIICKDNKNNLREIYVKATTNELQTFQIDNLIAERTYFISISANTRVGFGEPVEMSTQIESGAPLPPKVLLQTCTIEVTDPKRQLAISLPISDFFCNIVFGSPIEWGIILAQSSMANDAIYRGNSSYYNNNIIKKYQSWSSVHDSDNVPPYKTTPDDWKPRIDCGYYCNWQQSNSLSTSIITTMVADTAVEWVFLSTRPKQETNK
;
A
#
# COMPACT_ATOMS: atom_id res chain seq x y z
N PHE A 1 -0.27 67.16 -20.47
CA PHE A 1 -0.68 66.80 -19.10
C PHE A 1 0.33 65.82 -18.56
N HIS A 2 1.15 66.22 -17.58
CA HIS A 2 2.07 65.30 -16.92
C HIS A 2 1.28 64.58 -15.82
N LEU A 3 1.18 63.26 -15.93
CA LEU A 3 0.71 62.42 -14.84
C LEU A 3 1.87 62.29 -13.85
N ASN A 4 1.64 62.69 -12.61
CA ASN A 4 2.56 62.36 -11.51
C ASN A 4 2.17 60.97 -11.02
N GLU A 5 2.99 59.98 -11.33
CA GLU A 5 2.79 58.58 -10.93
C GLU A 5 3.81 58.16 -9.87
N CYS A 6 3.37 57.33 -8.94
CA CYS A 6 4.22 56.68 -7.95
C CYS A 6 3.82 55.21 -7.89
N ILE A 7 4.79 54.31 -8.05
CA ILE A 7 4.58 52.86 -7.99
C ILE A 7 5.02 52.40 -6.60
N ILE A 8 4.11 51.78 -5.86
CA ILE A 8 4.42 51.13 -4.58
C ILE A 8 4.69 49.66 -4.88
N PRO A 9 5.96 49.19 -4.83
CA PRO A 9 6.29 47.79 -5.07
C PRO A 9 5.96 46.90 -3.85
N ASP A 10 6.07 45.59 -4.04
CA ASP A 10 6.09 44.59 -2.97
C ASP A 10 4.84 44.54 -2.07
N LEU A 11 3.67 44.83 -2.64
CA LEU A 11 2.38 44.58 -1.99
C LEU A 11 2.07 43.08 -1.99
N GLU A 12 1.54 42.57 -0.88
CA GLU A 12 1.08 41.19 -0.74
C GLU A 12 -0.13 40.92 -1.66
N GLU A 13 -0.25 39.71 -2.19
CA GLU A 13 -1.27 39.34 -3.18
C GLU A 13 -2.62 38.98 -2.54
N LEU A 14 -3.72 39.41 -3.18
CA LEU A 14 -5.09 39.35 -2.63
C LEU A 14 -5.25 40.06 -1.27
N TRP A 15 -4.58 41.20 -1.07
CA TRP A 15 -4.74 42.04 0.12
C TRP A 15 -5.43 43.36 -0.21
N ASN A 16 -6.32 43.80 0.68
CA ASN A 16 -6.98 45.10 0.58
C ASN A 16 -6.13 46.16 1.28
N TYR A 17 -5.58 47.08 0.50
CA TYR A 17 -4.77 48.18 0.99
C TYR A 17 -5.61 49.45 1.04
N SER A 18 -5.40 50.24 2.09
CA SER A 18 -5.91 51.60 2.17
C SER A 18 -4.76 52.60 2.10
N PHE A 19 -4.95 53.69 1.37
CA PHE A 19 -3.92 54.71 1.21
C PHE A 19 -4.49 56.13 1.11
N GLN A 20 -3.63 57.09 1.44
CA GLN A 20 -3.87 58.53 1.36
C GLN A 20 -2.62 59.22 0.82
N VAL A 21 -2.82 60.30 0.07
CA VAL A 21 -1.72 61.16 -0.40
C VAL A 21 -1.68 62.40 0.49
N CYS A 22 -0.55 62.62 1.17
CA CYS A 22 -0.38 63.76 2.06
C CYS A 22 0.66 64.75 1.50
N ALA A 23 0.35 66.04 1.59
CA ALA A 23 1.27 67.12 1.32
C ALA A 23 1.70 67.76 2.64
N VAL A 24 3.02 67.92 2.82
CA VAL A 24 3.63 68.47 4.03
C VAL A 24 4.38 69.76 3.68
N THR A 25 4.17 70.80 4.49
CA THR A 25 4.93 72.05 4.45
C THR A 25 5.51 72.33 5.84
N ASN A 26 6.36 73.35 5.97
CA ASN A 26 6.88 73.81 7.26
C ASN A 26 5.79 74.35 8.22
N LEU A 27 4.59 74.65 7.72
CA LEU A 27 3.47 75.17 8.52
C LEU A 27 2.41 74.10 8.85
N GLY A 28 2.46 72.92 8.22
CA GLY A 28 1.48 71.86 8.47
C GLY A 28 1.40 70.78 7.39
N THR A 29 0.53 69.80 7.64
CA THR A 29 0.29 68.62 6.78
C THR A 29 -1.20 68.47 6.49
N ASN A 30 -1.56 68.19 5.24
CA ASN A 30 -2.92 67.83 4.83
C ASN A 30 -2.89 66.57 3.96
N CYS A 31 -3.88 65.68 4.14
CA CYS A 31 -4.01 64.41 3.43
C CYS A 31 -5.29 64.36 2.58
N SER A 32 -5.26 63.58 1.52
CA SER A 32 -6.45 63.26 0.72
C SER A 32 -7.42 62.36 1.49
N ILE A 33 -8.60 62.13 0.89
CA ILE A 33 -9.51 61.05 1.34
C ILE A 33 -8.81 59.68 1.26
N THR A 34 -9.24 58.75 2.11
CA THR A 34 -8.78 57.35 2.08
C THR A 34 -9.36 56.62 0.88
N MET A 35 -8.50 55.99 0.09
CA MET A 35 -8.89 55.07 -0.97
C MET A 35 -8.59 53.63 -0.54
N TYR A 36 -9.27 52.67 -1.17
CA TYR A 36 -9.10 51.24 -0.94
C TYR A 36 -8.92 50.53 -2.28
N GLU A 37 -7.90 49.69 -2.38
CA GLU A 37 -7.67 48.85 -3.56
C GLU A 37 -7.23 47.46 -3.13
N THR A 38 -7.65 46.44 -3.89
CA THR A 38 -7.28 45.03 -3.61
C THR A 38 -6.31 44.56 -4.68
N THR A 39 -5.18 43.99 -4.26
CA THR A 39 -4.21 43.38 -5.19
C THR A 39 -4.78 42.12 -5.85
N LEU A 40 -4.23 41.75 -7.01
CA LEU A 40 -4.65 40.56 -7.74
C LEU A 40 -4.26 39.28 -6.99
N GLU A 41 -4.94 38.17 -7.32
CA GLU A 41 -4.51 36.84 -6.89
C GLU A 41 -3.17 36.46 -7.54
N SER A 42 -2.46 35.55 -6.88
CA SER A 42 -1.27 34.86 -7.37
C SER A 42 -1.35 33.37 -7.02
N VAL A 43 -0.31 32.61 -7.35
CA VAL A 43 -0.22 31.21 -6.95
C VAL A 43 -0.02 31.12 -5.42
N PRO A 44 -0.59 30.10 -4.75
CA PRO A 44 -0.38 29.92 -3.32
C PRO A 44 1.08 29.63 -2.95
N GLY A 45 1.41 29.81 -1.68
CA GLY A 45 2.62 29.27 -1.08
C GLY A 45 2.52 27.77 -0.77
N ARG A 46 3.58 27.27 -0.12
CA ARG A 46 3.69 25.89 0.36
C ARG A 46 2.62 25.57 1.41
N VAL A 47 2.17 24.32 1.45
CA VAL A 47 1.38 23.80 2.58
C VAL A 47 2.17 23.93 3.88
N GLU A 48 1.52 24.34 4.97
CA GLU A 48 2.19 24.58 6.27
C GLU A 48 2.68 23.27 6.92
N TYR A 49 1.98 22.17 6.64
CA TYR A 49 2.24 20.86 7.23
C TYR A 49 1.98 19.78 6.20
N LEU A 50 2.84 18.76 6.18
CA LEU A 50 2.68 17.53 5.42
C LEU A 50 3.14 16.37 6.29
N ASN A 51 2.31 15.32 6.37
CA ASN A 51 2.66 14.07 7.01
C ASN A 51 2.11 12.88 6.21
N LEU A 52 2.87 11.78 6.22
CA LEU A 52 2.53 10.54 5.54
C LEU A 52 2.43 9.43 6.58
N THR A 53 1.26 8.80 6.66
CA THR A 53 1.05 7.62 7.52
C THR A 53 0.81 6.41 6.63
N THR A 54 1.56 5.33 6.83
CA THR A 54 1.41 4.09 6.07
C THR A 54 0.43 3.12 6.75
N GLU A 55 -0.22 2.26 5.97
CA GLU A 55 -1.06 1.19 6.52
C GLU A 55 -0.20 0.11 7.22
N THR A 56 -0.38 -0.03 8.53
CA THR A 56 0.39 -0.95 9.37
C THR A 56 -0.28 -2.31 9.54
N ASN A 57 -1.57 -2.44 9.26
CA ASN A 57 -2.26 -3.72 9.35
C ASN A 57 -1.80 -4.62 8.19
N PRO A 58 -1.12 -5.75 8.43
CA PRO A 58 -0.57 -6.60 7.37
C PRO A 58 -1.65 -7.17 6.42
N ASN A 59 -2.92 -7.16 6.83
CA ASN A 59 -4.03 -7.83 6.13
C ASN A 59 -4.77 -6.93 5.14
N LYS A 60 -4.38 -5.65 5.08
CA LYS A 60 -4.99 -4.67 4.21
C LYS A 60 -4.11 -4.35 3.02
N ASN A 61 -4.72 -3.87 1.94
CA ASN A 61 -3.95 -3.34 0.82
C ASN A 61 -3.03 -2.22 1.31
N ARG A 62 -1.83 -2.14 0.73
CA ARG A 62 -0.89 -1.10 1.09
C ARG A 62 -1.44 0.26 0.65
N SER A 63 -1.40 1.22 1.57
CA SER A 63 -1.86 2.59 1.32
C SER A 63 -1.03 3.60 2.11
N ILE A 64 -1.08 4.86 1.66
CA ILE A 64 -0.54 6.02 2.36
C ILE A 64 -1.69 6.99 2.62
N VAL A 65 -1.86 7.40 3.87
CA VAL A 65 -2.70 8.55 4.24
C VAL A 65 -1.83 9.79 4.24
N VAL A 66 -2.10 10.69 3.29
CA VAL A 66 -1.47 12.01 3.18
C VAL A 66 -2.29 12.97 4.03
N THR A 67 -1.65 13.65 4.98
CA THR A 67 -2.28 14.66 5.86
C THR A 67 -1.56 15.98 5.69
N TRP A 68 -2.31 17.06 5.47
CA TRP A 68 -1.73 18.39 5.29
C TRP A 68 -2.56 19.52 5.90
N LYS A 69 -1.92 20.68 6.07
CA LYS A 69 -2.57 21.95 6.39
C LYS A 69 -2.47 22.91 5.20
N PRO A 70 -3.44 23.82 4.97
CA PRO A 70 -3.34 24.83 3.93
C PRO A 70 -2.09 25.72 4.11
N PRO A 71 -1.69 26.49 3.09
CA PRO A 71 -0.74 27.60 3.27
C PRO A 71 -1.22 28.59 4.34
N THR A 72 -0.28 29.30 4.95
CA THR A 72 -0.61 30.35 5.94
C THR A 72 -1.46 31.44 5.30
N LYS A 73 -2.24 32.17 6.09
CA LYS A 73 -3.12 33.24 5.57
C LYS A 73 -2.38 34.25 4.68
N ARG A 74 -1.15 34.62 5.05
CA ARG A 74 -0.29 35.51 4.26
C ARG A 74 0.11 34.92 2.91
N ASN A 75 0.26 33.60 2.83
CA ASN A 75 0.72 32.89 1.64
C ASN A 75 -0.42 32.19 0.88
N LEU A 76 -1.69 32.49 1.18
CA LEU A 76 -2.80 31.95 0.40
C LEU A 76 -2.80 32.53 -1.01
N ASN A 77 -2.47 33.82 -1.11
CA ASN A 77 -2.37 34.60 -2.34
C ASN A 77 -3.62 34.51 -3.25
N GLY A 78 -4.75 34.05 -2.73
CA GLY A 78 -5.89 33.66 -3.55
C GLY A 78 -6.90 32.80 -2.82
N ILE A 79 -7.99 32.48 -3.51
CA ILE A 79 -8.98 31.50 -3.04
C ILE A 79 -8.52 30.10 -3.46
N LEU A 80 -8.28 29.21 -2.48
CA LEU A 80 -7.89 27.83 -2.76
C LEU A 80 -9.03 27.05 -3.42
N LEU A 81 -8.74 26.44 -4.57
CA LEU A 81 -9.70 25.64 -5.34
C LEU A 81 -9.47 24.14 -5.12
N PHE A 82 -8.23 23.68 -5.25
CA PHE A 82 -7.84 22.28 -5.08
C PHE A 82 -6.38 22.13 -4.67
N TYR A 83 -6.03 20.93 -4.23
CA TYR A 83 -4.67 20.46 -4.04
C TYR A 83 -4.35 19.43 -5.11
N ARG A 84 -3.15 19.49 -5.66
CA ARG A 84 -2.59 18.44 -6.50
C ARG A 84 -1.64 17.61 -5.66
N ILE A 85 -1.88 16.30 -5.61
CA ILE A 85 -0.98 15.32 -5.00
C ILE A 85 -0.38 14.48 -6.13
N ILE A 86 0.94 14.49 -6.25
CA ILE A 86 1.70 13.64 -7.16
C ILE A 86 2.30 12.51 -6.32
N CYS A 87 2.02 11.28 -6.69
CA CYS A 87 2.56 10.08 -6.08
C CYS A 87 3.42 9.33 -7.10
N LYS A 88 4.73 9.28 -6.85
CA LYS A 88 5.70 8.65 -7.75
C LYS A 88 6.43 7.53 -7.01
N ASP A 89 6.57 6.36 -7.62
CA ASP A 89 7.42 5.29 -7.06
C ASP A 89 8.85 5.32 -7.62
N ASN A 90 9.75 4.57 -6.97
CA ASN A 90 11.13 4.37 -7.42
C ASN A 90 11.29 3.67 -8.79
N LYS A 91 10.19 3.18 -9.39
CA LYS A 91 10.14 2.66 -10.76
C LYS A 91 9.58 3.68 -11.76
N ASN A 92 9.47 4.95 -11.36
CA ASN A 92 8.91 6.05 -12.15
C ASN A 92 7.43 5.91 -12.54
N ASN A 93 6.66 5.04 -11.87
CA ASN A 93 5.20 5.05 -12.03
C ASN A 93 4.64 6.28 -11.30
N LEU A 94 3.86 7.09 -12.01
CA LEU A 94 3.32 8.34 -11.50
C LEU A 94 1.79 8.28 -11.48
N ARG A 95 1.21 8.75 -10.38
CA ARG A 95 -0.23 9.01 -10.24
C ARG A 95 -0.41 10.46 -9.81
N GLU A 96 -1.30 11.17 -10.50
CA GLU A 96 -1.67 12.54 -10.18
C GLU A 96 -3.11 12.56 -9.67
N ILE A 97 -3.34 13.25 -8.56
CA ILE A 97 -4.60 13.25 -7.81
C ILE A 97 -4.98 14.68 -7.48
N TYR A 98 -6.25 15.03 -7.70
CA TYR A 98 -6.79 16.35 -7.40
C TYR A 98 -7.80 16.26 -6.26
N VAL A 99 -7.57 16.99 -5.18
CA VAL A 99 -8.43 17.03 -4.01
C VAL A 99 -9.00 18.43 -3.87
N LYS A 100 -10.33 18.57 -3.85
CA LYS A 100 -10.97 19.87 -3.67
C LYS A 100 -10.59 20.49 -2.32
N ALA A 101 -10.21 21.76 -2.32
CA ALA A 101 -9.88 22.47 -1.10
C ALA A 101 -11.13 22.62 -0.22
N THR A 102 -10.97 22.36 1.07
CA THR A 102 -12.01 22.59 2.08
C THR A 102 -11.59 23.68 3.06
N THR A 103 -12.54 24.17 3.86
CA THR A 103 -12.29 25.14 4.95
C THR A 103 -11.64 24.49 6.18
N ASN A 104 -11.41 23.18 6.15
CA ASN A 104 -10.80 22.47 7.27
C ASN A 104 -9.31 22.79 7.36
N GLU A 105 -8.85 23.08 8.58
CA GLU A 105 -7.43 23.34 8.85
C GLU A 105 -6.56 22.10 8.60
N LEU A 106 -7.09 20.90 8.86
CA LEU A 106 -6.41 19.65 8.61
C LEU A 106 -7.17 18.85 7.54
N GLN A 107 -6.48 18.49 6.47
CA GLN A 107 -7.05 17.78 5.33
C GLN A 107 -6.30 16.46 5.13
N THR A 108 -7.03 15.44 4.69
CA THR A 108 -6.48 14.10 4.50
C THR A 108 -6.93 13.49 3.18
N PHE A 109 -6.09 12.64 2.62
CA PHE A 109 -6.40 11.84 1.44
C PHE A 109 -5.65 10.51 1.49
N GLN A 110 -6.34 9.41 1.19
CA GLN A 110 -5.75 8.07 1.19
C GLN A 110 -5.42 7.63 -0.24
N ILE A 111 -4.15 7.27 -0.47
CA ILE A 111 -3.66 6.71 -1.72
C ILE A 111 -3.58 5.19 -1.55
N ASP A 112 -4.45 4.47 -2.25
CA ASP A 112 -4.58 3.02 -2.18
C ASP A 112 -3.84 2.27 -3.29
N ASN A 113 -3.83 0.93 -3.16
CA ASN A 113 -3.27 0.00 -4.14
C ASN A 113 -1.81 0.32 -4.47
N LEU A 114 -1.03 0.53 -3.40
CA LEU A 114 0.42 0.66 -3.46
C LEU A 114 1.06 -0.73 -3.44
N ILE A 115 2.30 -0.79 -3.88
CA ILE A 115 3.10 -2.01 -3.91
C ILE A 115 4.09 -1.93 -2.76
N ALA A 116 4.16 -2.98 -1.93
CA ALA A 116 5.11 -3.05 -0.85
C ALA A 116 6.57 -3.06 -1.33
N GLU A 117 7.49 -2.80 -0.40
CA GLU A 117 8.93 -2.75 -0.64
C GLU A 117 9.35 -1.68 -1.66
N ARG A 118 8.44 -0.75 -1.99
CA ARG A 118 8.72 0.43 -2.81
C ARG A 118 8.80 1.68 -1.96
N THR A 119 9.69 2.57 -2.37
CA THR A 119 9.73 3.95 -1.88
C THR A 119 8.83 4.80 -2.76
N TYR A 120 7.91 5.52 -2.13
CA TYR A 120 7.03 6.49 -2.78
C TYR A 120 7.44 7.90 -2.40
N PHE A 121 7.50 8.76 -3.39
CA PHE A 121 7.73 10.20 -3.29
C PHE A 121 6.38 10.90 -3.51
N ILE A 122 5.90 11.58 -2.48
CA ILE A 122 4.64 12.32 -2.47
C ILE A 122 4.94 13.80 -2.53
N SER A 123 4.37 14.49 -3.50
CA SER A 123 4.49 15.94 -3.68
C SER A 123 3.11 16.57 -3.66
N ILE A 124 2.91 17.63 -2.89
CA ILE A 124 1.62 18.34 -2.78
C ILE A 124 1.76 19.82 -3.10
N SER A 125 0.87 20.34 -3.95
CA SER A 125 0.78 21.77 -4.29
C SER A 125 -0.66 22.27 -4.11
N ALA A 126 -0.82 23.45 -3.50
CA ALA A 126 -2.11 24.14 -3.45
C ALA A 126 -2.37 24.90 -4.77
N ASN A 127 -3.64 25.16 -5.11
CA ASN A 127 -4.02 25.82 -6.35
C ASN A 127 -5.03 26.96 -6.11
N THR A 128 -4.82 28.08 -6.81
CA THR A 128 -5.78 29.17 -7.01
C THR A 128 -6.17 29.26 -8.48
N ARG A 129 -7.03 30.22 -8.84
CA ARG A 129 -7.39 30.48 -10.24
C ARG A 129 -6.18 30.82 -11.11
N VAL A 130 -5.09 31.33 -10.51
CA VAL A 130 -3.85 31.66 -11.20
C VAL A 130 -3.05 30.41 -11.55
N GLY A 131 -2.99 29.43 -10.66
CA GLY A 131 -2.23 28.21 -10.89
C GLY A 131 -1.81 27.49 -9.61
N PHE A 132 -0.90 26.53 -9.78
CA PHE A 132 -0.33 25.77 -8.67
C PHE A 132 0.80 26.53 -8.00
N GLY A 133 0.77 26.53 -6.68
CA GLY A 133 1.85 26.98 -5.83
C GLY A 133 3.02 26.01 -5.79
N GLU A 134 4.02 26.37 -4.99
CA GLU A 134 5.21 25.57 -4.81
C GLU A 134 4.91 24.22 -4.12
N PRO A 135 5.44 23.10 -4.64
CA PRO A 135 5.24 21.79 -4.05
C PRO A 135 6.00 21.60 -2.73
N VAL A 136 5.42 20.82 -1.81
CA VAL A 136 6.11 20.22 -0.68
C VAL A 136 6.23 18.72 -0.90
N GLU A 137 7.44 18.19 -0.76
CA GLU A 137 7.74 16.78 -1.04
C GLU A 137 8.13 16.02 0.22
N MET A 138 7.67 14.77 0.31
CA MET A 138 8.05 13.82 1.36
C MET A 138 8.09 12.42 0.77
N SER A 139 9.00 11.57 1.24
CA SER A 139 9.09 10.18 0.83
C SER A 139 8.82 9.23 1.98
N THR A 140 8.22 8.08 1.68
CA THR A 140 8.07 6.98 2.64
C THR A 140 8.23 5.63 1.94
N GLN A 141 8.73 4.65 2.69
CA GLN A 141 8.82 3.27 2.21
C GLN A 141 7.62 2.48 2.70
N ILE A 142 7.05 1.67 1.81
CA ILE A 142 5.92 0.81 2.15
C ILE A 142 6.44 -0.53 2.65
N GLU A 143 6.10 -0.84 3.90
CA GLU A 143 6.41 -2.12 4.52
C GLU A 143 5.60 -3.26 3.89
N SER A 144 6.18 -4.46 3.94
CA SER A 144 5.53 -5.69 3.50
C SER A 144 4.28 -5.97 4.33
N GLY A 145 3.20 -6.36 3.66
CA GLY A 145 2.03 -6.91 4.31
C GLY A 145 2.15 -8.42 4.45
N ALA A 146 1.08 -9.06 4.92
CA ALA A 146 0.99 -10.49 4.85
C ALA A 146 0.83 -10.91 3.37
N PRO A 147 1.61 -11.89 2.89
CA PRO A 147 1.43 -12.42 1.55
C PRO A 147 0.02 -13.01 1.42
N LEU A 148 -0.58 -12.87 0.24
CA LEU A 148 -1.87 -13.49 0.01
C LEU A 148 -1.76 -15.02 0.11
N PRO A 149 -2.81 -15.71 0.60
CA PRO A 149 -2.86 -17.15 0.56
C PRO A 149 -2.58 -17.63 -0.87
N PRO A 150 -1.70 -18.62 -1.03
CA PRO A 150 -1.34 -19.06 -2.35
C PRO A 150 -2.56 -19.70 -3.07
N LYS A 151 -2.79 -19.33 -4.34
CA LYS A 151 -3.97 -19.79 -5.09
C LYS A 151 -3.79 -21.21 -5.62
N VAL A 152 -4.24 -22.22 -4.88
CA VAL A 152 -4.23 -23.64 -5.30
C VAL A 152 -4.89 -23.82 -6.66
N LEU A 153 -4.08 -23.99 -7.72
CA LEU A 153 -4.51 -24.61 -8.95
C LEU A 153 -4.65 -26.10 -8.65
N LEU A 154 -5.80 -26.67 -9.03
CA LEU A 154 -6.19 -28.08 -8.84
C LEU A 154 -5.32 -29.06 -9.66
N GLN A 155 -4.00 -28.88 -9.68
CA GLN A 155 -3.08 -29.82 -10.27
C GLN A 155 -2.59 -30.75 -9.18
N THR A 156 -2.85 -32.04 -9.41
CA THR A 156 -2.54 -33.17 -8.55
C THR A 156 -1.12 -33.09 -8.02
N CYS A 157 -0.97 -32.90 -6.71
CA CYS A 157 0.29 -33.14 -6.03
C CYS A 157 0.58 -34.65 -6.12
N THR A 158 1.59 -35.04 -6.89
CA THR A 158 2.04 -36.44 -6.92
C THR A 158 2.91 -36.68 -5.70
N ILE A 159 2.41 -37.52 -4.79
CA ILE A 159 3.15 -38.02 -3.64
C ILE A 159 3.85 -39.29 -4.09
N GLU A 160 5.16 -39.23 -4.30
CA GLU A 160 5.97 -40.41 -4.54
C GLU A 160 6.58 -40.88 -3.22
N VAL A 161 6.06 -41.99 -2.67
CA VAL A 161 6.70 -42.67 -1.54
C VAL A 161 7.83 -43.53 -2.11
N THR A 162 9.06 -43.05 -2.01
CA THR A 162 10.24 -43.82 -2.41
C THR A 162 10.72 -44.70 -1.26
N ASP A 163 10.48 -46.01 -1.38
CA ASP A 163 11.01 -47.03 -0.46
C ASP A 163 12.48 -47.32 -0.85
N PRO A 164 13.48 -47.27 0.07
CA PRO A 164 13.44 -47.69 1.47
C PRO A 164 13.44 -46.56 2.53
N LYS A 165 13.19 -45.29 2.15
CA LYS A 165 13.45 -44.13 3.03
C LYS A 165 12.22 -43.36 3.55
N ARG A 166 10.99 -43.82 3.30
CA ARG A 166 9.74 -43.19 3.82
C ARG A 166 9.70 -41.67 3.56
N GLN A 167 10.04 -41.28 2.33
CA GLN A 167 10.13 -39.87 1.93
C GLN A 167 8.82 -39.40 1.29
N LEU A 168 8.40 -38.16 1.61
CA LEU A 168 7.29 -37.47 0.96
C LEU A 168 7.86 -36.41 0.01
N ALA A 169 7.64 -36.60 -1.28
CA ALA A 169 7.97 -35.60 -2.30
C ALA A 169 6.73 -34.73 -2.62
N ILE A 170 6.89 -33.41 -2.52
CA ILE A 170 5.83 -32.44 -2.87
C ILE A 170 6.33 -31.63 -4.07
N SER A 171 5.54 -31.62 -5.14
CA SER A 171 5.79 -30.82 -6.33
C SER A 171 4.60 -29.89 -6.55
N LEU A 172 4.84 -28.58 -6.48
CA LEU A 172 3.83 -27.54 -6.68
C LEU A 172 4.17 -26.74 -7.94
N PRO A 173 3.18 -26.37 -8.78
CA PRO A 173 3.39 -25.40 -9.86
C PRO A 173 3.54 -24.01 -9.25
N ILE A 174 4.79 -23.55 -9.12
CA ILE A 174 5.20 -22.39 -8.30
C ILE A 174 4.97 -21.03 -8.99
N SER A 175 4.85 -20.97 -10.32
CA SER A 175 4.84 -19.71 -11.08
C SER A 175 3.65 -18.79 -10.76
N ASP A 176 2.44 -19.34 -10.60
CA ASP A 176 1.25 -18.50 -10.48
C ASP A 176 0.89 -18.21 -9.01
N PHE A 177 1.45 -19.00 -8.10
CA PHE A 177 1.16 -18.96 -6.67
C PHE A 177 1.75 -17.74 -5.96
N PHE A 178 2.95 -17.30 -6.38
CA PHE A 178 3.81 -16.45 -5.56
C PHE A 178 4.25 -15.13 -6.22
N CYS A 179 3.81 -14.85 -7.45
CA CYS A 179 4.18 -13.64 -8.17
C CYS A 179 3.43 -12.36 -7.74
N ASN A 180 2.53 -12.44 -6.75
CA ASN A 180 1.80 -11.26 -6.27
C ASN A 180 2.64 -10.46 -5.27
N ILE A 181 3.65 -9.74 -5.78
CA ILE A 181 4.52 -8.84 -5.02
C ILE A 181 3.81 -7.60 -4.45
N VAL A 182 2.49 -7.47 -4.61
CA VAL A 182 1.73 -6.30 -4.09
C VAL A 182 1.91 -6.17 -2.58
N PHE A 183 2.01 -7.30 -1.85
CA PHE A 183 2.21 -7.33 -0.41
C PHE A 183 3.67 -7.52 0.02
N GLY A 184 4.60 -7.63 -0.92
CA GLY A 184 6.03 -7.79 -0.65
C GLY A 184 6.53 -9.19 -0.99
N SER A 185 7.82 -9.38 -0.79
CA SER A 185 8.54 -10.61 -1.10
C SER A 185 8.47 -11.58 0.09
N PRO A 186 8.01 -12.83 -0.10
CA PRO A 186 8.07 -13.83 0.96
C PRO A 186 9.51 -14.10 1.40
N ILE A 187 9.75 -14.11 2.71
CA ILE A 187 11.10 -14.33 3.30
C ILE A 187 11.29 -15.76 3.83
N GLU A 188 10.20 -16.45 4.16
CA GLU A 188 10.19 -17.81 4.69
C GLU A 188 9.09 -18.63 4.03
N TRP A 189 9.33 -19.94 3.93
CA TRP A 189 8.42 -20.91 3.36
C TRP A 189 8.21 -22.06 4.34
N GLY A 190 6.98 -22.59 4.37
CA GLY A 190 6.58 -23.68 5.26
C GLY A 190 5.57 -24.60 4.61
N ILE A 191 5.70 -25.91 4.85
CA ILE A 191 4.72 -26.93 4.48
C ILE A 191 4.13 -27.48 5.76
N ILE A 192 2.81 -27.41 5.92
CA ILE A 192 2.10 -27.94 7.09
C ILE A 192 1.66 -29.37 6.78
N LEU A 193 2.08 -30.30 7.62
CA LEU A 193 1.72 -31.71 7.58
C LEU A 193 0.99 -32.07 8.88
N ALA A 194 -0.08 -32.85 8.76
CA ALA A 194 -0.82 -33.39 9.89
C ALA A 194 -1.22 -34.84 9.56
N GLN A 195 -1.26 -35.70 10.59
CA GLN A 195 -1.55 -37.13 10.46
C GLN A 195 -2.76 -37.51 11.32
N SER A 196 -3.48 -38.55 10.92
CA SER A 196 -4.59 -39.12 11.69
C SER A 196 -4.54 -40.63 11.65
N SER A 197 -4.80 -41.27 12.79
CA SER A 197 -4.93 -42.72 12.90
C SER A 197 -6.29 -43.24 12.43
N MET A 198 -7.26 -42.36 12.16
CA MET A 198 -8.61 -42.71 11.73
C MET A 198 -8.97 -42.04 10.40
N ALA A 199 -9.47 -42.84 9.45
CA ALA A 199 -9.81 -42.42 8.08
C ALA A 199 -10.88 -41.32 7.99
N ASN A 200 -11.66 -41.10 9.06
CA ASN A 200 -12.77 -40.13 9.11
C ASN A 200 -12.55 -38.99 10.11
N ASP A 201 -11.38 -38.91 10.75
CA ASP A 201 -11.12 -37.85 11.72
C ASP A 201 -10.84 -36.52 10.99
N ALA A 202 -11.35 -35.43 11.56
CA ALA A 202 -10.90 -34.10 11.17
C ALA A 202 -9.44 -33.95 11.61
N ILE A 203 -8.52 -34.16 10.67
CA ILE A 203 -7.06 -34.18 10.87
C ILE A 203 -6.55 -32.87 11.54
N TYR A 204 -7.32 -31.77 11.43
CA TYR A 204 -7.14 -30.55 12.22
C TYR A 204 -8.30 -30.34 13.19
N ARG A 205 -8.02 -30.22 14.50
CA ARG A 205 -9.03 -29.81 15.48
C ARG A 205 -9.19 -28.29 15.51
N GLY A 206 -10.09 -27.84 14.66
CA GLY A 206 -10.65 -26.49 14.61
C GLY A 206 -11.54 -26.45 13.37
N ASN A 207 -12.84 -26.19 13.53
CA ASN A 207 -13.76 -26.00 12.39
C ASN A 207 -13.07 -25.15 11.31
N SER A 208 -13.29 -25.36 10.00
CA SER A 208 -12.75 -24.46 8.95
C SER A 208 -12.99 -22.98 9.26
N SER A 209 -14.04 -22.66 10.02
CA SER A 209 -14.29 -21.35 10.64
C SER A 209 -13.22 -20.91 11.66
N TYR A 210 -12.70 -21.79 12.51
CA TYR A 210 -11.59 -21.55 13.46
C TYR A 210 -10.26 -21.28 12.74
N TYR A 211 -9.90 -22.07 11.72
CA TYR A 211 -8.71 -21.83 10.91
C TYR A 211 -8.80 -20.49 10.15
N ASN A 212 -9.91 -20.25 9.45
CA ASN A 212 -10.14 -18.99 8.74
C ASN A 212 -10.24 -17.78 9.69
N ASN A 213 -10.83 -17.93 10.88
CA ASN A 213 -10.94 -16.82 11.83
C ASN A 213 -9.65 -16.56 12.63
N ASN A 214 -8.79 -17.55 12.87
CA ASN A 214 -7.57 -17.37 13.66
C ASN A 214 -6.31 -17.14 12.82
N ILE A 215 -6.15 -17.81 11.69
CA ILE A 215 -4.98 -17.59 10.82
C ILE A 215 -5.29 -16.51 9.79
N ILE A 216 -6.41 -16.60 9.07
CA ILE A 216 -6.69 -15.66 7.96
C ILE A 216 -7.25 -14.32 8.46
N LYS A 217 -8.05 -14.27 9.54
CA LYS A 217 -8.56 -12.98 10.06
C LYS A 217 -7.69 -12.35 11.14
N LYS A 218 -6.90 -13.14 11.87
CA LYS A 218 -6.08 -12.64 12.99
C LYS A 218 -4.57 -12.77 12.76
N TYR A 219 -4.12 -13.46 11.70
CA TYR A 219 -2.70 -13.64 11.34
C TYR A 219 -1.81 -13.87 12.56
N GLN A 220 -2.22 -14.81 13.42
CA GLN A 220 -1.35 -15.29 14.49
C GLN A 220 -0.16 -16.05 13.88
N SER A 221 0.97 -16.00 14.57
CA SER A 221 2.15 -16.82 14.25
C SER A 221 1.75 -18.29 14.11
N TRP A 222 2.36 -18.98 13.12
CA TRP A 222 2.17 -20.42 12.86
C TRP A 222 2.38 -21.31 14.09
N SER A 223 3.01 -20.80 15.15
CA SER A 223 3.15 -21.44 16.45
C SER A 223 1.84 -21.78 17.16
N SER A 224 0.68 -21.30 16.69
CA SER A 224 -0.64 -21.60 17.27
C SER A 224 -1.41 -22.74 16.58
N VAL A 225 -0.84 -23.38 15.57
CA VAL A 225 -1.47 -24.47 14.80
C VAL A 225 -1.00 -25.81 15.37
N HIS A 226 -1.92 -26.76 15.58
CA HIS A 226 -1.62 -28.12 16.03
C HIS A 226 -2.59 -29.14 15.39
N ASP A 227 -2.18 -30.40 15.28
CA ASP A 227 -3.03 -31.51 14.82
C ASP A 227 -3.96 -32.06 15.93
N SER A 228 -4.66 -33.17 15.66
CA SER A 228 -5.56 -33.83 16.60
C SER A 228 -4.88 -34.30 17.90
N ASP A 229 -3.57 -34.50 17.86
CA ASP A 229 -2.73 -34.97 18.97
C ASP A 229 -1.95 -33.81 19.62
N ASN A 230 -2.31 -32.56 19.30
CA ASN A 230 -1.65 -31.34 19.76
C ASN A 230 -0.17 -31.23 19.31
N VAL A 231 0.20 -31.93 18.24
CA VAL A 231 1.53 -31.86 17.65
C VAL A 231 1.58 -30.61 16.75
N PRO A 232 2.58 -29.72 16.92
CA PRO A 232 2.74 -28.60 16.02
C PRO A 232 3.06 -29.10 14.61
N PRO A 233 2.60 -28.41 13.55
CA PRO A 233 2.87 -28.83 12.20
C PRO A 233 4.36 -28.85 11.93
N TYR A 234 4.78 -29.77 11.07
CA TYR A 234 6.13 -29.73 10.51
C TYR A 234 6.38 -28.34 9.90
N LYS A 235 7.48 -27.69 10.25
CA LYS A 235 7.92 -26.44 9.63
C LYS A 235 9.22 -26.75 8.89
N THR A 236 9.20 -26.63 7.57
CA THR A 236 10.45 -26.70 6.77
C THR A 236 11.35 -25.55 7.20
N THR A 237 12.67 -25.79 7.31
CA THR A 237 13.59 -24.66 7.45
C THR A 237 13.74 -23.97 6.09
N PRO A 238 14.19 -22.70 6.06
CA PRO A 238 14.53 -22.04 4.81
C PRO A 238 15.56 -22.82 3.98
N ASP A 239 16.33 -23.75 4.54
CA ASP A 239 17.30 -24.54 3.77
C ASP A 239 16.70 -25.83 3.21
N ASP A 240 15.63 -26.35 3.81
CA ASP A 240 14.93 -27.56 3.35
C ASP A 240 13.99 -27.28 2.17
N TRP A 241 13.38 -26.08 2.13
CA TRP A 241 12.39 -25.75 1.10
C TRP A 241 12.45 -24.26 0.69
N LYS A 242 13.03 -23.99 -0.50
CA LYS A 242 12.97 -22.69 -1.18
C LYS A 242 12.36 -22.86 -2.57
N PRO A 243 11.04 -22.64 -2.75
CA PRO A 243 10.44 -22.70 -4.07
C PRO A 243 11.11 -21.68 -5.00
N ARG A 244 11.41 -22.10 -6.23
CA ARG A 244 12.02 -21.22 -7.23
C ARG A 244 10.98 -20.25 -7.75
N ILE A 245 11.04 -19.00 -7.29
CA ILE A 245 10.14 -17.95 -7.74
C ILE A 245 10.61 -17.47 -9.13
N ASP A 246 10.21 -18.17 -10.18
CA ASP A 246 10.32 -17.67 -11.54
C ASP A 246 9.16 -16.70 -11.80
N CYS A 247 9.33 -15.43 -11.38
CA CYS A 247 8.46 -14.32 -11.78
C CYS A 247 8.63 -13.99 -13.27
N GLY A 248 8.46 -14.97 -14.16
CA GLY A 248 8.24 -14.71 -15.57
C GLY A 248 6.81 -14.25 -15.78
N TYR A 249 6.61 -13.21 -16.60
CA TYR A 249 5.32 -12.83 -17.21
C TYR A 249 4.39 -11.79 -16.51
N TYR A 250 4.94 -10.79 -15.81
CA TYR A 250 4.31 -9.44 -15.78
C TYR A 250 5.22 -8.31 -16.28
N CYS A 251 6.37 -8.64 -16.88
CA CYS A 251 7.22 -7.70 -17.59
C CYS A 251 7.67 -8.35 -18.91
N ASN A 252 6.85 -8.16 -19.95
CA ASN A 252 7.10 -8.45 -21.37
C ASN A 252 7.41 -9.91 -21.79
N TRP A 253 6.69 -10.36 -22.82
CA TRP A 253 6.87 -11.62 -23.51
C TRP A 253 8.30 -11.81 -24.05
N GLN A 254 8.96 -12.91 -23.68
CA GLN A 254 9.62 -13.85 -24.61
C GLN A 254 10.16 -15.11 -23.88
N GLN A 255 9.70 -16.28 -24.34
CA GLN A 255 10.27 -17.63 -24.31
C GLN A 255 10.56 -18.35 -22.96
N SER A 256 9.65 -19.28 -22.63
CA SER A 256 9.85 -20.69 -22.22
C SER A 256 11.02 -21.08 -21.28
N ASN A 257 10.68 -21.55 -20.08
CA ASN A 257 10.83 -22.95 -19.64
C ASN A 257 10.39 -23.08 -18.17
N SER A 258 9.24 -23.72 -17.92
CA SER A 258 8.73 -24.02 -16.58
C SER A 258 9.58 -25.10 -15.91
N LEU A 259 10.41 -24.72 -14.94
CA LEU A 259 11.14 -25.67 -14.10
C LEU A 259 10.30 -25.97 -12.85
N SER A 260 9.73 -27.17 -12.79
CA SER A 260 9.15 -27.75 -11.58
C SER A 260 10.27 -28.03 -10.57
N THR A 261 10.29 -27.35 -9.42
CA THR A 261 11.15 -27.76 -8.31
C THR A 261 10.43 -28.80 -7.45
N SER A 262 10.94 -30.03 -7.47
CA SER A 262 10.56 -31.10 -6.54
C SER A 262 11.44 -31.03 -5.28
N ILE A 263 10.84 -31.26 -4.11
CA ILE A 263 11.59 -31.32 -2.84
C ILE A 263 11.25 -32.62 -2.12
N ILE A 264 12.30 -33.30 -1.65
CA ILE A 264 12.27 -34.62 -1.01
C ILE A 264 12.55 -34.41 0.49
N THR A 265 11.53 -34.59 1.33
CA THR A 265 11.70 -34.53 2.80
C THR A 265 11.74 -35.95 3.38
N THR A 266 12.69 -36.23 4.26
CA THR A 266 12.89 -37.54 4.89
C THR A 266 12.13 -37.60 6.22
N MET A 267 11.14 -38.49 6.34
CA MET A 267 10.41 -38.71 7.59
C MET A 267 10.50 -40.17 8.02
N VAL A 268 10.55 -40.38 9.33
CA VAL A 268 10.41 -41.70 9.94
C VAL A 268 8.91 -41.97 10.04
N ALA A 269 8.38 -42.81 9.16
CA ALA A 269 6.95 -43.15 9.19
C ALA A 269 6.57 -43.90 10.48
N ASP A 270 5.30 -43.80 10.86
CA ASP A 270 4.42 -44.96 10.82
C ASP A 270 3.03 -44.47 10.41
N THR A 271 2.57 -44.99 9.27
CA THR A 271 1.19 -45.01 8.71
C THR A 271 0.55 -43.73 8.13
N ALA A 272 0.08 -43.90 6.89
CA ALA A 272 -0.95 -43.19 6.11
C ALA A 272 -0.85 -41.67 5.91
N VAL A 273 -0.52 -41.30 4.67
CA VAL A 273 -0.48 -39.94 4.12
C VAL A 273 -1.83 -39.60 3.49
N GLU A 274 -2.49 -38.53 3.91
CA GLU A 274 -3.57 -37.90 3.13
C GLU A 274 -3.80 -36.40 3.45
N TRP A 275 -3.62 -35.60 2.39
CA TRP A 275 -4.11 -34.24 2.05
C TRP A 275 -3.38 -32.92 2.44
N VAL A 276 -3.05 -32.22 1.35
CA VAL A 276 -2.99 -30.76 1.13
C VAL A 276 -4.42 -30.25 0.86
N PHE A 277 -4.84 -29.13 1.46
CA PHE A 277 -6.23 -28.63 1.32
C PHE A 277 -6.60 -28.26 -0.13
N LEU A 278 -7.44 -29.11 -0.73
CA LEU A 278 -8.26 -28.85 -1.92
C LEU A 278 -9.57 -28.20 -1.47
N SER A 279 -9.96 -27.07 -2.04
CA SER A 279 -11.30 -26.50 -1.85
C SER A 279 -11.93 -26.15 -3.18
N THR A 280 -12.97 -26.89 -3.57
CA THR A 280 -14.30 -26.36 -3.95
C THR A 280 -15.33 -27.50 -3.87
N ARG A 281 -16.47 -27.29 -3.21
CA ARG A 281 -17.61 -28.25 -3.18
C ARG A 281 -18.16 -28.49 -4.59
N PRO A 282 -18.78 -29.66 -4.84
CA PRO A 282 -20.25 -29.70 -4.87
C PRO A 282 -20.88 -30.90 -4.15
N LYS A 283 -22.06 -30.69 -3.55
CA LYS A 283 -23.13 -31.68 -3.30
C LYS A 283 -24.31 -31.14 -4.13
N GLN A 284 -25.11 -31.87 -4.90
CA GLN A 284 -25.57 -33.25 -4.85
C GLN A 284 -25.91 -33.73 -6.28
N GLU A 285 -25.83 -35.04 -6.54
CA GLU A 285 -26.90 -35.73 -7.25
C GLU A 285 -27.35 -36.90 -6.37
N THR A 286 -28.57 -36.81 -5.87
CA THR A 286 -29.32 -37.96 -5.35
C THR A 286 -30.03 -38.62 -6.53
N ASN A 287 -29.74 -39.89 -6.76
CA ASN A 287 -30.71 -40.82 -7.35
C ASN A 287 -30.47 -42.21 -6.74
N LYS A 288 -31.21 -42.50 -5.68
CA LYS A 288 -31.99 -43.72 -5.46
C LYS A 288 -32.77 -43.61 -4.16
#